data_AF-A0A0F7BZT5-F1
#
_entry.id   AF-A0A0F7BZT5-F1
#
_cell.length_a   1.000
_cell.length_b   1.000
_cell.length_c   1.000
_cell.angle_alpha   90.00
_cell.angle_beta   90.00
_cell.angle_gamma   90.00
#
_symmetry.space_group_name_H-M   'P 1'
#
loop_
_entity.id
_entity.type
_entity.pdbx_description
1 polymer ?
#
loop_
_entity_poly.entity_id
_entity_poly.type
_entity_poly.pdbx_seq_one_letter_code
_entity_poly.pdbx_strand_id
1 'polypeptide(L)'
;MSLSSRIRYVLLLGLLMVILAGCGTDIAHPPPIGPESTGIWDKFFVYPLSWLIKESALLLGGSFGLGILVATILIRTLTLPLNVKQIKSSKAMQVIQPELQKIRDKYKNDPQRVQQETMLLFQKNNINPLAGCLPLLVQMPILIAFYNAIIRTSEIREQSFLWMQLGEKDPFFILPVLAALTTFLQQKMMGSAMQNNPQMQMMLYMMPIMILVISMTLPSALALYWVYGNIYMIIQTYFLYKDNRTTQKSPKGGASK
;
A
#
# COMPACT_ATOMS: atom_id res chain seq x y z
N MET A 1 26.28 -9.32 9.54
CA MET A 1 25.24 -8.56 10.29
C MET A 1 25.29 -9.03 11.74
N SER A 2 25.75 -8.18 12.66
CA SER A 2 26.04 -8.59 14.05
C SER A 2 24.79 -9.11 14.76
N LEU A 3 24.98 -10.03 15.72
CA LEU A 3 23.93 -10.58 16.57
C LEU A 3 23.10 -9.46 17.26
N SER A 4 23.76 -8.35 17.63
CA SER A 4 23.13 -7.16 18.18
C SER A 4 22.18 -6.45 17.22
N SER A 5 22.46 -6.49 15.91
CA SER A 5 21.58 -5.91 14.88
C SER A 5 20.30 -6.74 14.72
N ARG A 6 20.42 -8.08 14.74
CA ARG A 6 19.26 -8.99 14.65
C ARG A 6 18.34 -8.86 15.87
N ILE A 7 18.91 -8.75 17.07
CA ILE A 7 18.16 -8.51 18.31
C ILE A 7 17.43 -7.16 18.25
N ARG A 8 18.09 -6.10 17.75
CA ARG A 8 17.42 -4.80 17.55
C ARG A 8 16.24 -4.88 16.59
N TYR A 9 16.35 -5.63 15.49
CA TYR A 9 15.24 -5.81 14.55
C TYR A 9 14.10 -6.66 15.13
N VAL A 10 14.41 -7.72 15.87
CA VAL A 10 13.41 -8.55 16.56
C VAL A 10 12.70 -7.76 17.66
N LEU A 11 13.43 -6.92 18.41
CA LEU A 11 12.85 -6.02 19.40
C LEU A 11 12.03 -4.90 18.74
N LEU A 12 12.46 -4.35 17.60
CA LEU A 12 11.70 -3.38 16.82
C LEU A 12 10.42 -3.98 16.23
N LEU A 13 10.47 -5.21 15.71
CA LEU A 13 9.30 -5.96 15.20
C LEU A 13 8.36 -6.36 16.34
N GLY A 14 8.91 -6.79 17.48
CA GLY A 14 8.13 -7.09 18.69
C GLY A 14 7.46 -5.84 19.25
N LEU A 15 8.18 -4.71 19.31
CA LEU A 15 7.63 -3.43 19.72
C LEU A 15 6.57 -2.95 18.72
N LEU A 16 6.79 -3.09 17.41
CA LEU A 16 5.80 -2.77 16.37
C LEU A 16 4.55 -3.65 16.51
N MET A 17 4.70 -4.94 16.80
CA MET A 17 3.56 -5.83 17.06
C MET A 17 2.83 -5.47 18.36
N VAL A 18 3.53 -5.07 19.42
CA VAL A 18 2.91 -4.62 20.68
C VAL A 18 2.21 -3.27 20.52
N ILE A 19 2.76 -2.37 19.69
CA ILE A 19 2.14 -1.09 19.32
C ILE A 19 0.89 -1.32 18.47
N LEU A 20 0.94 -2.27 17.52
CA LEU A 20 -0.20 -2.62 16.65
C LEU A 20 -1.26 -3.47 17.37
N ALA A 21 -0.86 -4.28 18.35
CA ALA A 21 -1.74 -5.13 19.13
C ALA A 21 -2.23 -4.46 20.43
N GLY A 22 -2.19 -3.12 20.48
CA GLY A 22 -2.68 -2.26 21.56
C GLY A 22 -3.14 -3.01 22.80
N CYS A 23 -2.23 -3.20 23.77
CA CYS A 23 -2.56 -3.86 25.02
C CYS A 23 -3.85 -3.28 25.62
N GLY A 24 -4.93 -4.06 25.62
CA GLY A 24 -6.08 -3.85 26.51
C GLY A 24 -7.41 -3.40 25.91
N THR A 25 -7.65 -3.50 24.60
CA THR A 25 -9.01 -3.25 24.06
C THR A 25 -9.79 -4.55 23.89
N ASP A 26 -10.98 -4.61 24.47
CA ASP A 26 -11.99 -5.63 24.22
C ASP A 26 -12.25 -5.72 22.71
N ILE A 27 -11.73 -6.77 22.06
CA ILE A 27 -11.78 -6.92 20.59
C ILE A 27 -13.23 -7.12 20.11
N ALA A 28 -14.11 -7.59 20.99
CA ALA A 28 -15.52 -7.83 20.70
C ALA A 28 -16.37 -6.54 20.68
N HIS A 29 -16.04 -5.55 21.52
CA HIS A 29 -16.77 -4.28 21.63
C HIS A 29 -15.79 -3.12 21.90
N PRO A 30 -15.07 -2.63 20.88
CA PRO A 30 -14.17 -1.51 21.08
C PRO A 30 -14.98 -0.25 21.45
N PRO A 31 -14.57 0.51 22.48
CA PRO A 31 -15.30 1.70 22.92
C PRO A 31 -15.40 2.74 21.79
N PRO A 32 -16.43 3.61 21.80
CA PRO A 32 -16.53 4.70 20.81
C PRO A 32 -15.28 5.56 20.84
N ILE A 33 -14.89 6.11 19.67
CA ILE A 33 -13.68 6.92 19.56
C ILE A 33 -13.99 8.36 19.97
N GLY A 34 -13.22 8.89 20.91
CA GLY A 34 -13.34 10.27 21.40
C GLY A 34 -12.04 10.86 21.94
N PRO A 35 -12.02 12.14 22.36
CA PRO A 35 -10.84 12.82 22.90
C PRO A 35 -10.18 12.12 24.11
N GLU A 36 -10.99 11.40 24.88
CA GLU A 36 -10.64 10.60 26.06
C GLU A 36 -10.09 9.19 25.75
N SER A 37 -9.86 8.85 24.48
CA SER A 37 -9.33 7.54 24.10
C SER A 37 -7.93 7.29 24.71
N THR A 38 -7.78 6.20 25.48
CA THR A 38 -6.57 5.94 26.28
C THR A 38 -5.49 5.12 25.56
N GLY A 39 -5.86 4.32 24.56
CA GLY A 39 -4.93 3.48 23.79
C GLY A 39 -4.03 4.30 22.85
N ILE A 40 -2.74 3.94 22.75
CA ILE A 40 -1.79 4.57 21.81
C ILE A 40 -2.31 4.51 20.38
N TRP A 41 -2.84 3.36 19.97
CA TRP A 41 -3.43 3.16 18.65
C TRP A 41 -4.59 4.14 18.39
N ASP A 42 -5.51 4.21 19.35
CA ASP A 42 -6.67 5.07 19.25
C ASP A 42 -6.28 6.55 19.20
N LYS A 43 -5.39 6.97 20.09
CA LYS A 43 -4.98 8.37 20.21
C LYS A 43 -4.20 8.89 19.00
N PHE A 44 -3.31 8.08 18.41
CA PHE A 44 -2.40 8.54 17.36
C PHE A 44 -2.82 8.15 15.95
N PHE A 45 -3.64 7.12 15.77
CA PHE A 45 -4.05 6.65 14.45
C PHE A 45 -5.55 6.81 14.23
N VAL A 46 -6.37 6.27 15.12
CA VAL A 46 -7.81 6.14 14.88
C VAL A 46 -8.55 7.46 15.09
N TYR A 47 -8.32 8.13 16.23
CA TYR A 47 -8.96 9.40 16.58
C TYR A 47 -8.60 10.53 15.60
N PRO A 48 -7.32 10.78 15.27
CA PRO A 48 -6.99 11.82 14.30
C PRO A 48 -7.59 11.56 12.92
N LEU A 49 -7.71 10.28 12.53
CA LEU A 49 -8.34 9.91 11.26
C LEU A 49 -9.86 10.11 11.28
N SER A 50 -10.54 9.68 12.33
CA SER A 50 -11.99 9.92 12.48
C SER A 50 -12.29 11.43 12.51
N TRP A 51 -11.53 12.19 13.29
CA TRP A 51 -11.61 13.65 13.33
C TRP A 51 -11.41 14.26 11.94
N LEU A 52 -10.34 13.87 11.23
CA LEU A 52 -10.07 14.38 9.88
C LEU A 52 -11.22 14.12 8.90
N ILE A 53 -11.81 12.92 8.95
CA ILE A 53 -12.95 12.56 8.11
C ILE A 53 -14.17 13.41 8.47
N LYS A 54 -14.48 13.58 9.76
CA LYS A 54 -15.61 14.39 10.25
C LYS A 54 -15.47 15.86 9.84
N GLU A 55 -14.32 16.47 10.11
CA GLU A 55 -14.07 17.87 9.75
C GLU A 55 -14.11 18.08 8.23
N SER A 56 -13.51 17.17 7.48
CA SER A 56 -13.57 17.24 6.01
C SER A 56 -14.99 17.09 5.49
N ALA A 57 -15.81 16.23 6.10
CA ALA A 57 -17.22 16.09 5.76
C ALA A 57 -17.99 17.38 6.07
N LEU A 58 -17.79 17.99 7.23
CA LEU A 58 -18.42 19.27 7.61
C LEU A 58 -18.10 20.38 6.59
N LEU A 59 -16.84 20.51 6.19
CA LEU A 59 -16.40 21.48 5.19
C LEU A 59 -16.98 21.22 3.79
N LEU A 60 -17.32 19.97 3.49
CA LEU A 60 -17.83 19.52 2.18
C LEU A 60 -19.34 19.21 2.21
N GLY A 61 -20.11 19.94 3.02
CA GLY A 61 -21.57 19.87 3.04
C GLY A 61 -22.13 18.62 3.72
N GLY A 62 -21.40 18.03 4.67
CA GLY A 62 -21.79 16.83 5.42
C GLY A 62 -21.50 15.51 4.71
N SER A 63 -20.74 15.51 3.61
CA SER A 63 -20.47 14.30 2.83
C SER A 63 -19.29 13.50 3.39
N PHE A 64 -19.56 12.42 4.12
CA PHE A 64 -18.53 11.55 4.67
C PHE A 64 -17.75 10.78 3.59
N GLY A 65 -18.37 10.47 2.44
CA GLY A 65 -17.66 9.89 1.31
C GLY A 65 -16.60 10.83 0.71
N LEU A 66 -16.84 12.15 0.74
CA LEU A 66 -15.82 13.14 0.38
C LEU A 66 -14.83 13.38 1.53
N GLY A 67 -15.26 13.26 2.79
CA GLY A 67 -14.36 13.27 3.93
C GLY A 67 -13.30 12.16 3.85
N ILE A 68 -13.71 10.95 3.46
CA ILE A 68 -12.81 9.82 3.19
C ILE A 68 -11.85 10.15 2.02
N LEU A 69 -12.33 10.81 0.96
CA LEU A 69 -11.47 11.24 -0.16
C LEU A 69 -10.35 12.18 0.31
N VAL A 70 -10.70 13.21 1.08
CA VAL A 70 -9.73 14.18 1.61
C VAL A 70 -8.73 13.49 2.53
N ALA A 71 -9.21 12.66 3.46
CA ALA A 71 -8.34 11.89 4.35
C ALA A 71 -7.37 10.99 3.56
N THR A 72 -7.87 10.34 2.50
CA THR A 72 -7.05 9.49 1.62
C THR A 72 -5.96 10.30 0.93
N ILE A 73 -6.31 11.43 0.31
CA ILE A 73 -5.35 12.31 -0.39
C ILE A 73 -4.29 12.82 0.60
N LEU A 74 -4.69 13.25 1.79
CA LEU A 74 -3.76 13.76 2.80
C LEU A 74 -2.74 12.69 3.22
N ILE A 75 -3.21 11.50 3.59
CA ILE A 75 -2.34 10.38 4.00
C ILE A 75 -1.42 9.95 2.86
N ARG A 76 -1.93 9.90 1.63
CA ARG A 76 -1.14 9.58 0.44
C ARG A 76 -0.08 10.63 0.14
N THR A 77 -0.38 11.90 0.39
CA THR A 77 0.57 13.01 0.23
C THR A 77 1.65 12.96 1.31
N LEU A 78 1.29 12.68 2.57
CA LEU A 78 2.26 12.51 3.66
C LEU A 78 3.19 11.31 3.43
N THR A 79 2.67 10.22 2.89
CA THR A 79 3.44 9.00 2.57
C THR A 79 4.11 9.04 1.19
N LEU A 80 3.88 10.09 0.40
CA LEU A 80 4.42 10.26 -0.94
C LEU A 80 5.94 10.07 -1.04
N PRO A 81 6.80 10.72 -0.23
CA PRO A 81 8.25 10.56 -0.37
C PRO A 81 8.71 9.11 -0.14
N LEU A 82 8.02 8.39 0.75
CA LEU A 82 8.25 6.97 0.98
C LEU A 82 7.84 6.13 -0.25
N ASN A 83 6.63 6.37 -0.78
CA ASN A 83 6.12 5.68 -1.97
C ASN A 83 7.01 5.93 -3.20
N VAL A 84 7.54 7.14 -3.38
CA VAL A 84 8.47 7.47 -4.48
C VAL A 84 9.76 6.66 -4.36
N LYS A 85 10.33 6.53 -3.16
CA LYS A 85 11.52 5.69 -2.92
C LYS A 85 11.23 4.21 -3.22
N GLN A 86 10.05 3.72 -2.83
CA GLN A 86 9.62 2.35 -3.14
C GLN A 86 9.52 2.11 -4.65
N ILE A 87 8.84 2.99 -5.39
CA ILE A 87 8.71 2.89 -6.85
C ILE A 87 10.08 2.89 -7.53
N LYS A 88 11.01 3.76 -7.10
CA LYS A 88 12.38 3.79 -7.63
C LYS A 88 13.11 2.47 -7.39
N SER A 89 12.97 1.86 -6.22
CA SER A 89 13.55 0.55 -5.92
C SER A 89 12.93 -0.57 -6.77
N SER A 90 11.62 -0.55 -6.98
CA SER A 90 10.92 -1.50 -7.87
C SER A 90 11.36 -1.37 -9.33
N LYS A 91 11.70 -0.15 -9.79
CA LYS A 91 12.27 0.07 -11.11
C LYS A 91 13.70 -0.45 -11.22
N ALA A 92 14.53 -0.29 -10.19
CA ALA A 92 15.87 -0.89 -10.18
C ALA A 92 15.81 -2.42 -10.26
N MET A 93 14.86 -3.05 -9.56
CA MET A 93 14.55 -4.47 -9.68
C MET A 93 14.14 -4.89 -11.10
N GLN A 94 13.51 -4.01 -11.89
CA GLN A 94 13.16 -4.29 -13.29
C GLN A 94 14.39 -4.38 -14.19
N VAL A 95 15.35 -3.48 -14.00
CA VAL A 95 16.55 -3.38 -14.85
C VAL A 95 17.38 -4.67 -14.79
N ILE A 96 17.43 -5.34 -13.63
CA ILE A 96 18.22 -6.56 -13.43
C ILE A 96 17.47 -7.88 -13.74
N GLN A 97 16.18 -7.83 -14.09
CA GLN A 97 15.41 -9.02 -14.49
C GLN A 97 16.08 -9.90 -15.57
N PRO A 98 16.66 -9.37 -16.66
CA PRO A 98 17.33 -10.21 -17.66
C PRO A 98 18.53 -10.97 -17.09
N GLU A 99 19.25 -10.40 -16.12
CA GLU A 99 20.37 -11.08 -15.46
C GLU A 99 19.88 -12.16 -14.49
N LEU A 100 18.79 -11.90 -13.76
CA LEU A 100 18.12 -12.92 -12.95
C LEU A 100 17.67 -14.10 -13.80
N GLN A 101 17.15 -13.84 -15.00
CA GLN A 101 16.73 -14.90 -15.91
C GLN A 101 17.94 -15.73 -16.40
N LYS A 102 19.06 -15.08 -16.74
CA LYS A 102 20.31 -15.79 -17.08
C LYS A 102 20.82 -16.67 -15.93
N ILE A 103 20.73 -16.21 -14.68
CA ILE A 103 21.11 -17.02 -13.51
C ILE A 103 20.21 -18.25 -13.39
N ARG A 104 18.89 -18.06 -13.50
CA ARG A 104 17.92 -19.16 -13.49
C ARG A 104 18.18 -20.16 -14.61
N ASP A 105 18.50 -19.67 -15.81
CA ASP A 105 18.77 -20.51 -16.97
C ASP A 105 20.11 -21.26 -16.88
N LYS A 106 21.13 -20.64 -16.29
CA LYS A 106 22.45 -21.24 -16.09
C LYS A 106 22.47 -22.32 -15.01
N TYR A 107 21.69 -22.14 -13.95
CA TYR A 107 21.67 -23.02 -12.78
C TYR A 107 20.33 -23.74 -12.60
N LYS A 108 19.60 -24.06 -13.69
CA LYS A 108 18.25 -24.70 -13.64
C LYS A 108 18.16 -25.90 -12.70
N ASN A 109 19.24 -26.70 -12.65
CA ASN A 109 19.29 -27.94 -11.87
C ASN A 109 19.85 -27.75 -10.45
N ASP A 110 20.17 -26.52 -10.05
CA ASP A 110 20.74 -26.19 -8.74
C ASP A 110 20.02 -24.98 -8.11
N PRO A 111 18.86 -25.20 -7.47
CA PRO A 111 18.07 -24.15 -6.84
C PRO A 111 18.84 -23.39 -5.76
N GLN A 112 19.74 -24.06 -5.04
CA GLN A 112 20.56 -23.42 -4.01
C GLN A 112 21.51 -22.40 -4.64
N ARG A 113 22.14 -22.75 -5.76
CA ARG A 113 23.02 -21.84 -6.48
C ARG A 113 22.28 -20.70 -7.16
N VAL A 114 21.08 -20.95 -7.69
CA VAL A 114 20.18 -19.88 -8.16
C VAL A 114 19.93 -18.86 -7.05
N GLN A 115 19.61 -19.31 -5.83
CA GLN A 115 19.34 -18.42 -4.71
C GLN A 115 20.58 -17.61 -4.30
N GLN A 116 21.75 -18.26 -4.22
CA GLN A 116 23.01 -17.60 -3.84
C GLN A 116 23.43 -16.54 -4.88
N GLU A 117 23.45 -16.90 -6.16
CA GLU A 117 23.84 -15.98 -7.24
C GLU A 117 22.85 -14.84 -7.40
N THR A 118 21.54 -15.09 -7.19
CA THR A 118 20.52 -14.05 -7.16
C THR A 118 20.78 -13.04 -6.03
N MET A 119 21.12 -13.53 -4.83
CA MET A 119 21.44 -12.65 -3.71
C MET A 119 22.72 -11.85 -3.95
N LEU A 120 23.76 -12.47 -4.53
CA LEU A 120 24.99 -11.78 -4.92
C LEU A 120 24.72 -10.72 -5.99
N LEU A 121 23.85 -11.00 -6.95
CA LEU A 121 23.44 -10.03 -7.96
C LEU A 121 22.77 -8.81 -7.34
N PHE A 122 21.83 -9.01 -6.40
CA PHE A 122 21.20 -7.91 -5.67
C PHE A 122 22.22 -7.08 -4.87
N GLN A 123 23.18 -7.73 -4.20
CA GLN A 123 24.24 -7.05 -3.45
C GLN A 123 25.17 -6.24 -4.36
N LYS A 124 25.63 -6.83 -5.48
CA LYS A 124 26.49 -6.15 -6.46
C LYS A 124 25.84 -4.90 -7.04
N ASN A 125 24.52 -4.92 -7.21
CA ASN A 125 23.75 -3.79 -7.73
C ASN A 125 23.18 -2.87 -6.63
N ASN A 126 23.45 -3.14 -5.34
CA ASN A 126 22.92 -2.41 -4.20
C ASN A 126 21.38 -2.30 -4.18
N ILE A 127 20.69 -3.36 -4.61
CA ILE A 127 19.23 -3.43 -4.68
C ILE A 127 18.69 -4.19 -3.46
N ASN A 128 17.69 -3.62 -2.78
CA ASN A 128 17.02 -4.28 -1.66
C ASN A 128 15.73 -4.99 -2.15
N PRO A 129 15.65 -6.33 -2.13
CA PRO A 129 14.46 -7.05 -2.58
C PRO A 129 13.23 -6.81 -1.67
N LEU A 130 13.43 -6.48 -0.39
CA LEU A 130 12.34 -6.19 0.55
C LEU A 130 11.70 -4.82 0.33
N ALA A 131 12.34 -3.92 -0.42
CA ALA A 131 11.74 -2.64 -0.76
C ALA A 131 10.45 -2.78 -1.58
N GLY A 132 10.28 -3.91 -2.28
CA GLY A 132 9.06 -4.22 -3.05
C GLY A 132 7.85 -4.61 -2.20
N CYS A 133 8.03 -5.12 -0.98
CA CYS A 133 6.92 -5.47 -0.08
C CYS A 133 6.62 -4.36 0.96
N LEU A 134 7.47 -3.34 1.04
CA LEU A 134 7.27 -2.18 1.90
C LEU A 134 5.91 -1.47 1.73
N PRO A 135 5.32 -1.35 0.53
CA PRO A 135 3.98 -0.77 0.38
C PRO A 135 2.94 -1.49 1.24
N LEU A 136 2.97 -2.82 1.31
CA LEU A 136 2.01 -3.60 2.09
C LEU A 136 2.18 -3.35 3.59
N LEU A 137 3.42 -3.30 4.07
CA LEU A 137 3.72 -3.06 5.49
C LEU A 137 3.23 -1.69 5.97
N VAL A 138 3.34 -0.66 5.12
CA VAL A 138 2.85 0.69 5.43
C VAL A 138 1.33 0.76 5.31
N GLN A 139 0.76 0.04 4.35
CA GLN A 139 -0.68 0.03 4.07
C GLN A 139 -1.48 -0.65 5.18
N MET A 140 -0.97 -1.73 5.79
CA MET A 140 -1.71 -2.50 6.79
C MET A 140 -2.14 -1.67 8.02
N PRO A 141 -1.25 -0.90 8.70
CA PRO A 141 -1.67 -0.02 9.78
C PRO A 141 -2.71 1.02 9.35
N ILE A 142 -2.53 1.62 8.16
CA ILE A 142 -3.47 2.62 7.64
C ILE A 142 -4.85 2.00 7.42
N LEU A 143 -4.91 0.80 6.85
CA LEU A 143 -6.17 0.08 6.62
C LEU A 143 -6.89 -0.22 7.95
N ILE A 144 -6.16 -0.69 8.96
CA ILE A 144 -6.70 -0.98 10.30
C ILE A 144 -7.22 0.31 10.95
N ALA A 145 -6.51 1.43 10.77
CA ALA A 145 -6.93 2.72 11.30
C ALA A 145 -8.24 3.19 10.64
N PHE A 146 -8.34 3.11 9.31
CA PHE A 146 -9.58 3.42 8.58
C PHE A 146 -10.73 2.52 9.04
N TYR A 147 -10.51 1.21 9.13
CA TYR A 147 -11.53 0.27 9.59
C TYR A 147 -12.10 0.67 10.95
N ASN A 148 -11.22 0.90 11.93
CA ASN A 148 -11.64 1.30 13.27
C ASN A 148 -12.32 2.67 13.27
N ALA A 149 -11.78 3.64 12.53
CA ALA A 149 -12.36 4.98 12.44
C ALA A 149 -13.79 4.94 11.88
N ILE A 150 -14.05 4.08 10.89
CA ILE A 150 -15.38 3.93 10.28
C ILE A 150 -16.34 3.20 11.22
N ILE A 151 -15.96 2.03 11.74
CA ILE A 151 -16.88 1.18 12.53
C ILE A 151 -17.20 1.79 13.90
N ARG A 152 -16.25 2.49 14.53
CA ARG A 152 -16.42 3.05 15.89
C ARG A 152 -16.87 4.51 15.90
N THR A 153 -17.15 5.10 14.73
CA THR A 153 -17.75 6.44 14.60
C THR A 153 -19.12 6.30 13.96
N SER A 154 -20.18 6.37 14.77
CA SER A 154 -21.55 6.11 14.30
C SER A 154 -21.98 7.07 13.19
N GLU A 155 -21.55 8.33 13.24
CA GLU A 155 -21.89 9.33 12.23
C GLU A 155 -21.30 9.00 10.86
N ILE A 156 -20.14 8.33 10.81
CA ILE A 156 -19.54 7.84 9.56
C ILE A 156 -20.25 6.56 9.13
N ARG A 157 -20.40 5.61 10.06
CA ARG A 157 -20.92 4.26 9.81
C ARG A 157 -22.33 4.29 9.22
N GLU A 158 -23.19 5.15 9.75
CA GLU A 158 -24.62 5.17 9.40
C GLU A 158 -24.92 6.01 8.17
N GLN A 159 -23.97 6.82 7.69
CA GLN A 159 -24.20 7.73 6.59
C GLN A 159 -24.18 7.05 5.22
N SER A 160 -25.06 7.52 4.33
CA SER A 160 -25.14 7.06 2.95
C SER A 160 -24.35 7.96 2.00
N PHE A 161 -23.54 7.36 1.13
CA PHE A 161 -22.82 8.05 0.07
C PHE A 161 -23.10 7.36 -1.26
N LEU A 162 -23.56 8.12 -2.26
CA LEU A 162 -24.04 7.58 -3.54
C LEU A 162 -25.14 6.53 -3.34
N TRP A 163 -24.89 5.26 -3.67
CA TRP A 163 -25.84 4.14 -3.53
C TRP A 163 -25.57 3.25 -2.31
N MET A 164 -24.55 3.54 -1.51
CA MET A 164 -24.09 2.68 -0.42
C MET A 164 -24.17 3.36 0.94
N GLN A 165 -24.31 2.56 1.99
CA GLN A 165 -24.08 2.99 3.37
C GLN A 165 -22.64 2.68 3.76
N LEU A 166 -21.93 3.67 4.29
CA LEU A 166 -20.48 3.63 4.46
C LEU A 166 -20.00 2.54 5.44
N GLY A 167 -20.77 2.27 6.48
CA GLY A 167 -20.50 1.24 7.48
C GLY A 167 -20.90 -0.18 7.09
N GLU A 168 -21.69 -0.35 6.03
CA GLU A 168 -22.19 -1.65 5.56
C GLU A 168 -21.47 -2.08 4.28
N LYS A 169 -21.54 -3.36 3.93
CA LYS A 169 -21.02 -3.86 2.64
C LYS A 169 -21.73 -3.20 1.45
N ASP A 170 -21.03 -3.03 0.33
CA ASP A 170 -21.65 -2.50 -0.90
C ASP A 170 -22.73 -3.46 -1.42
N PRO A 171 -24.01 -3.03 -1.50
CA PRO A 171 -25.11 -3.91 -1.89
C PRO A 171 -25.02 -4.42 -3.33
N PHE A 172 -24.31 -3.71 -4.21
CA PHE A 172 -24.18 -4.06 -5.63
C PHE A 172 -22.78 -4.54 -6.01
N PHE A 173 -21.85 -4.62 -5.04
CA PHE A 173 -20.45 -5.00 -5.26
C PHE A 173 -19.70 -4.14 -6.30
N ILE A 174 -20.18 -2.93 -6.58
CA ILE A 174 -19.56 -2.03 -7.56
C ILE A 174 -18.18 -1.57 -7.07
N LEU A 175 -18.06 -1.12 -5.81
CA LEU A 175 -16.80 -0.68 -5.23
C LEU A 175 -15.77 -1.81 -5.10
N PRO A 176 -16.10 -3.03 -4.63
CA PRO A 176 -15.16 -4.16 -4.67
C PRO A 176 -14.58 -4.42 -6.06
N VAL A 177 -15.42 -4.41 -7.11
CA VAL A 177 -14.98 -4.58 -8.49
C VAL A 177 -14.08 -3.42 -8.92
N LEU A 178 -14.47 -2.18 -8.64
CA LEU A 178 -13.65 -1.00 -8.94
C LEU A 178 -12.31 -1.02 -8.19
N ALA A 179 -12.29 -1.42 -6.93
CA ALA A 179 -11.08 -1.55 -6.12
C ALA A 179 -10.13 -2.58 -6.74
N ALA A 180 -10.65 -3.73 -7.17
CA ALA A 180 -9.87 -4.76 -7.84
C ALA A 180 -9.33 -4.28 -9.20
N LEU A 181 -10.18 -3.69 -10.04
CA LEU A 181 -9.79 -3.16 -11.35
C LEU A 181 -8.74 -2.05 -11.24
N THR A 182 -8.92 -1.12 -10.32
CA THR A 182 -7.97 -0.03 -10.08
C THR A 182 -6.67 -0.56 -9.48
N THR A 183 -6.70 -1.58 -8.62
CA THR A 183 -5.49 -2.26 -8.10
C THR A 183 -4.73 -2.92 -9.26
N PHE A 184 -5.43 -3.65 -10.13
CA PHE A 184 -4.81 -4.28 -11.29
C PHE A 184 -4.18 -3.25 -12.21
N LEU A 185 -4.89 -2.16 -12.52
CA LEU A 185 -4.38 -1.07 -13.36
C LEU A 185 -3.15 -0.40 -12.72
N GLN A 186 -3.22 -0.10 -11.42
CA GLN A 186 -2.14 0.49 -10.65
C GLN A 186 -0.88 -0.40 -10.68
N GLN A 187 -1.02 -1.71 -10.47
CA GLN A 187 0.09 -2.66 -10.53
C GLN A 187 0.64 -2.81 -11.94
N LYS A 188 -0.22 -2.86 -12.96
CA LYS A 188 0.19 -2.97 -14.37
C LYS A 188 1.01 -1.76 -14.83
N MET A 189 0.68 -0.57 -14.35
CA MET A 189 1.46 0.66 -14.63
C MET A 189 2.86 0.64 -14.02
N MET A 190 3.10 -0.17 -13.00
CA MET A 190 4.42 -0.27 -12.37
C MET A 190 5.43 -1.06 -13.20
N GLY A 191 5.07 -1.70 -14.32
CA GLY A 191 6.01 -2.12 -15.38
C GLY A 191 6.17 -3.64 -15.62
N SER A 192 7.01 -3.97 -16.61
CA SER A 192 7.16 -5.30 -17.22
C SER A 192 7.89 -6.35 -16.38
N ALA A 193 8.52 -6.01 -15.25
CA ALA A 193 9.04 -7.03 -14.32
C ALA A 193 7.95 -7.96 -13.81
N MET A 194 6.71 -7.46 -13.72
CA MET A 194 5.58 -8.28 -13.33
C MET A 194 5.30 -9.40 -14.35
N GLN A 195 5.73 -9.28 -15.61
CA GLN A 195 5.44 -10.27 -16.66
C GLN A 195 6.52 -11.34 -16.82
N ASN A 196 7.80 -11.06 -16.54
CA ASN A 196 8.87 -12.01 -16.86
C ASN A 196 9.21 -12.97 -15.71
N ASN A 197 8.59 -12.81 -14.55
CA ASN A 197 8.82 -13.66 -13.39
C ASN A 197 7.48 -14.28 -12.93
N PRO A 198 7.32 -15.62 -12.95
CA PRO A 198 6.06 -16.28 -12.58
C PRO A 198 5.54 -15.88 -11.20
N GLN A 199 6.43 -15.64 -10.23
CA GLN A 199 6.04 -15.19 -8.89
C GLN A 199 5.44 -13.78 -8.89
N MET A 200 5.98 -12.88 -9.71
CA MET A 200 5.47 -11.51 -9.82
C MET A 200 4.19 -11.45 -10.65
N GLN A 201 4.06 -12.32 -11.67
CA GLN A 201 2.81 -12.49 -12.42
C GLN A 201 1.68 -12.97 -11.52
N MET A 202 1.95 -13.94 -10.65
CA MET A 202 0.96 -14.41 -9.69
C MET A 202 0.49 -13.25 -8.81
N MET A 203 1.40 -12.41 -8.31
CA MET A 203 1.04 -11.24 -7.51
C MET A 203 0.17 -10.24 -8.28
N LEU A 204 0.46 -10.00 -9.57
CA LEU A 204 -0.31 -9.08 -10.43
C LEU A 204 -1.79 -9.48 -10.57
N TYR A 205 -2.08 -10.78 -10.60
CA TYR A 205 -3.45 -11.27 -10.77
C TYR A 205 -4.11 -11.64 -9.44
N MET A 206 -3.38 -12.27 -8.53
CA MET A 206 -3.88 -12.75 -7.25
C MET A 206 -4.25 -11.59 -6.32
N MET A 207 -3.47 -10.51 -6.28
CA MET A 207 -3.74 -9.39 -5.38
C MET A 207 -5.07 -8.68 -5.70
N PRO A 208 -5.38 -8.31 -6.96
CA PRO A 208 -6.70 -7.78 -7.31
C PRO A 208 -7.86 -8.71 -6.93
N ILE A 209 -7.71 -10.02 -7.14
CA ILE A 209 -8.72 -11.01 -6.79
C ILE A 209 -8.91 -11.07 -5.26
N MET A 210 -7.82 -11.04 -4.50
CA MET A 210 -7.88 -11.01 -3.03
C MET A 210 -8.57 -9.74 -2.53
N ILE A 211 -8.23 -8.58 -3.09
CA ILE A 211 -8.89 -7.31 -2.77
C ILE A 211 -10.37 -7.35 -3.11
N LEU A 212 -10.76 -7.97 -4.23
CA LEU A 212 -12.17 -8.16 -4.59
C LEU A 212 -12.92 -8.92 -3.50
N VAL A 213 -12.43 -10.11 -3.14
CA VAL A 213 -13.09 -11.00 -2.17
C VAL A 213 -13.15 -10.36 -0.78
N ILE A 214 -12.06 -9.75 -0.34
CA ILE A 214 -12.00 -9.06 0.96
C ILE A 214 -12.95 -7.84 0.96
N SER A 215 -12.98 -7.06 -0.12
CA SER A 215 -13.83 -5.87 -0.17
C SER A 215 -15.33 -6.20 -0.24
N MET A 216 -15.70 -7.41 -0.67
CA MET A 216 -17.09 -7.87 -0.64
C MET A 216 -17.63 -8.11 0.77
N THR A 217 -16.77 -8.31 1.76
CA THR A 217 -17.15 -8.57 3.16
C THR A 217 -16.93 -7.39 4.09
N LEU A 218 -16.11 -6.41 3.68
CA LEU A 218 -15.81 -5.21 4.45
C LEU A 218 -16.83 -4.08 4.21
N PRO A 219 -16.88 -3.08 5.12
CA PRO A 219 -17.65 -1.87 4.90
C PRO A 219 -17.29 -1.17 3.59
N SER A 220 -18.30 -0.63 2.90
CA SER A 220 -18.17 0.01 1.59
C SER A 220 -17.21 1.21 1.62
N ALA A 221 -17.10 1.89 2.76
CA ALA A 221 -16.13 2.96 2.98
C ALA A 221 -14.66 2.49 2.83
N LEU A 222 -14.33 1.25 3.16
CA LEU A 222 -12.98 0.72 2.95
C LEU A 222 -12.72 0.47 1.47
N ALA A 223 -13.69 -0.11 0.75
CA ALA A 223 -13.61 -0.28 -0.70
C ALA A 223 -13.47 1.08 -1.40
N LEU A 224 -14.21 2.10 -0.95
CA LEU A 224 -14.11 3.47 -1.42
C LEU A 224 -12.70 4.06 -1.20
N TYR A 225 -12.16 3.88 0.01
CA TYR A 225 -10.78 4.25 0.34
C TYR A 225 -9.75 3.60 -0.60
N TRP A 226 -9.90 2.30 -0.90
CA TRP A 226 -9.04 1.61 -1.86
C TRP A 226 -9.12 2.23 -3.25
N VAL A 227 -10.32 2.51 -3.75
CA VAL A 227 -10.52 3.14 -5.07
C VAL A 227 -9.82 4.50 -5.12
N TYR A 228 -10.06 5.37 -4.13
CA TYR A 228 -9.40 6.68 -4.07
C TYR A 228 -7.87 6.56 -3.97
N GLY A 229 -7.37 5.66 -3.14
CA GLY A 229 -5.93 5.43 -2.98
C GLY A 229 -5.28 4.93 -4.26
N ASN A 230 -5.93 4.02 -4.99
CA ASN A 230 -5.44 3.50 -6.26
C ASN A 230 -5.45 4.58 -7.34
N ILE A 231 -6.52 5.38 -7.44
CA ILE A 231 -6.59 6.51 -8.38
C ILE A 231 -5.47 7.51 -8.10
N TYR A 232 -5.27 7.89 -6.82
CA TYR A 232 -4.15 8.75 -6.44
C TYR A 232 -2.82 8.15 -6.89
N MET A 233 -2.60 6.86 -6.64
CA MET A 233 -1.34 6.19 -6.97
C MET A 233 -1.13 6.05 -8.48
N ILE A 234 -2.19 5.83 -9.25
CA ILE A 234 -2.18 5.86 -10.73
C ILE A 234 -1.74 7.23 -11.23
N ILE A 235 -2.36 8.30 -10.72
CA ILE A 235 -2.02 9.69 -11.07
C ILE A 235 -0.56 9.98 -10.71
N GLN A 236 -0.15 9.68 -9.49
CA GLN A 236 1.23 9.85 -9.01
C GLN A 236 2.22 9.12 -9.92
N THR A 237 1.95 7.84 -10.23
CA THR A 237 2.82 6.98 -11.03
C THR A 237 2.92 7.49 -12.46
N TYR A 238 1.81 7.95 -13.04
CA TYR A 238 1.79 8.56 -14.37
C TYR A 238 2.75 9.75 -14.47
N PHE A 239 2.70 10.69 -13.51
CA PHE A 239 3.62 11.83 -13.48
C PHE A 239 5.07 11.42 -13.23
N LEU A 240 5.31 10.45 -12.33
CA LEU A 240 6.66 9.95 -12.03
C LEU A 240 7.31 9.28 -13.27
N TYR A 241 6.55 8.50 -14.05
CA TYR A 241 7.07 7.84 -15.25
C TYR A 241 7.23 8.79 -16.43
N LYS A 242 6.37 9.81 -16.56
CA LYS A 242 6.53 10.86 -17.57
C LYS A 242 7.86 11.59 -17.42
N ASP A 243 8.21 11.99 -16.20
CA ASP A 243 9.44 12.73 -15.90
C ASP A 243 10.72 11.93 -16.20
N ASN A 244 10.70 10.62 -15.91
CA ASN A 244 11.81 9.70 -16.20
C ASN A 244 12.08 9.50 -17.71
N ARG A 245 11.09 9.71 -18.60
CA ARG A 245 11.30 9.62 -20.06
C ARG A 245 11.97 10.88 -20.62
N THR A 246 11.75 12.03 -19.99
CA THR A 246 12.38 13.30 -20.35
C THR A 246 13.87 13.32 -20.02
N THR A 247 14.26 12.73 -18.90
CA THR A 247 15.67 12.63 -18.47
C THR A 247 16.50 11.60 -19.25
N GLN A 248 15.90 10.53 -19.78
CA GLN A 248 16.59 9.59 -20.68
C GLN A 248 16.75 10.09 -22.14
N LYS A 249 16.09 11.20 -22.52
CA LYS A 249 16.15 11.78 -23.87
C LYS A 249 17.30 12.78 -24.10
N SER A 250 18.31 12.83 -23.21
CA SER A 250 19.58 13.51 -23.52
C SER A 250 20.72 12.51 -23.78
N PRO A 251 20.86 11.99 -25.01
CA PRO A 251 22.15 11.57 -25.51
C PRO A 251 22.89 12.82 -26.03
N LYS A 252 23.72 13.45 -25.19
CA LYS A 252 24.95 14.07 -25.71
C LYS A 252 26.01 12.97 -25.60
N GLY A 253 26.36 12.20 -26.63
CA GLY A 253 26.44 12.63 -28.02
C GLY A 253 27.56 13.67 -28.13
N GLY A 254 28.79 13.22 -27.86
CA GLY A 254 29.98 14.08 -27.85
C GLY A 254 31.27 13.25 -27.82
N ALA A 255 31.40 12.31 -28.77
CA ALA A 255 32.71 11.86 -29.21
C ALA A 255 33.12 12.76 -30.40
N SER A 256 34.17 13.58 -30.23
CA SER A 256 35.14 14.00 -31.26
C SER A 256 35.97 15.18 -30.73
N LYS A 257 37.16 14.90 -30.20
CA LYS A 257 38.48 15.10 -30.83
C LYS A 257 39.56 14.58 -29.89
#